data_AF-A0A182PB14-F1
#
_entry.id   AF-A0A182PB14-F1
#
_cell.length_a   1.000
_cell.length_b   1.000
_cell.length_c   1.000
_cell.angle_alpha   90.00
_cell.angle_beta   90.00
_cell.angle_gamma   90.00
#
_symmetry.space_group_name_H-M   'P 1'
#
loop_
_entity.id
_entity.type
_entity.pdbx_description
1 polymer ?
#
loop_
_entity_poly.entity_id
_entity_poly.type
_entity_poly.pdbx_seq_one_letter_code
_entity_poly.pdbx_strand_id
1 'polypeptide(L)'
;MPNVFKIYWMLHNITLILSVCITIIYWAILHNETMPVDPNNILIHACNCVFMFLDLIIVAYPVRIWHVLQPIAFGLVYCIFSVIYYAADGTDRFGRPYIYNVLDWNEPGKAMVTVVGTILLAMIVHMLMFAIYKLRVKVYLRYFNHKPIIPTNSTLQLQTGKCDGISMVYGNDNKAFSISERY
;
A
#
# COMPACT_ATOMS: atom_id res chain seq x y z
N MET A 1 3.89 19.30 -6.38
CA MET A 1 2.80 18.34 -6.07
C MET A 1 2.11 18.81 -4.79
N PRO A 2 0.81 19.15 -4.84
CA PRO A 2 0.04 19.54 -3.66
C PRO A 2 0.11 18.47 -2.55
N ASN A 3 0.04 18.90 -1.28
CA ASN A 3 0.22 17.99 -0.14
C ASN A 3 -0.83 16.86 -0.09
N VAL A 4 -2.06 17.15 -0.53
CA VAL A 4 -3.15 16.16 -0.61
C VAL A 4 -2.77 14.97 -1.49
N PHE A 5 -2.14 15.20 -2.64
CA PHE A 5 -1.69 14.11 -3.52
C PHE A 5 -0.59 13.26 -2.90
N LYS A 6 0.31 13.87 -2.11
CA LYS A 6 1.36 13.12 -1.40
C LYS A 6 0.76 12.21 -0.34
N ILE A 7 -0.19 12.71 0.43
CA ILE A 7 -0.90 11.95 1.46
C ILE A 7 -1.68 10.81 0.81
N TYR A 8 -2.44 11.12 -0.23
CA TYR A 8 -3.21 10.11 -0.95
C TYR A 8 -2.32 9.01 -1.55
N TRP A 9 -1.19 9.37 -2.16
CA TRP A 9 -0.25 8.40 -2.70
C TRP A 9 0.40 7.54 -1.61
N MET A 10 0.75 8.13 -0.46
CA MET A 10 1.23 7.40 0.71
C MET A 10 0.18 6.42 1.22
N LEU A 11 -1.07 6.85 1.38
CA LEU A 11 -2.18 6.01 1.81
C LEU A 11 -2.43 4.86 0.84
N HIS A 12 -2.47 5.15 -0.47
CA HIS A 12 -2.61 4.12 -1.51
C HIS A 12 -1.47 3.10 -1.43
N ASN A 13 -0.22 3.53 -1.24
CA ASN A 13 0.90 2.61 -1.09
C ASN A 13 0.77 1.74 0.18
N ILE A 14 0.35 2.33 1.30
CA ILE A 14 0.09 1.59 2.54
C ILE A 14 -1.01 0.55 2.33
N THR A 15 -2.15 0.94 1.76
CA THR A 15 -3.29 0.04 1.55
C THR A 15 -2.97 -1.08 0.56
N LEU A 16 -2.18 -0.79 -0.48
CA LEU A 16 -1.76 -1.78 -1.49
C LEU A 16 -0.93 -2.91 -0.86
N ILE A 17 0.01 -2.57 0.02
CA ILE A 17 0.84 -3.59 0.67
C ILE A 17 0.04 -4.32 1.75
N LEU A 18 -0.70 -3.58 2.58
CA LEU A 18 -1.47 -4.18 3.66
C LEU A 18 -2.59 -5.09 3.16
N SER A 19 -3.23 -4.79 2.03
CA SER A 19 -4.30 -5.65 1.50
C SER A 19 -3.80 -7.05 1.21
N VAL A 20 -2.61 -7.18 0.62
CA VAL A 20 -1.98 -8.48 0.32
C VAL A 20 -1.53 -9.16 1.62
N CYS A 21 -0.90 -8.42 2.53
CA CYS A 21 -0.47 -8.97 3.84
C CYS A 21 -1.66 -9.49 4.65
N ILE A 22 -2.77 -8.73 4.71
CA ILE A 22 -4.00 -9.13 5.42
C ILE A 22 -4.55 -10.41 4.81
N THR A 23 -4.64 -10.51 3.49
CA THR A 23 -5.10 -11.74 2.82
C THR A 23 -4.22 -12.92 3.18
N ILE A 24 -2.89 -12.80 3.07
CA ILE A 24 -1.97 -13.90 3.38
C ILE A 24 -2.07 -14.31 4.84
N ILE A 25 -1.95 -13.37 5.78
CA ILE A 25 -1.97 -13.67 7.21
C ILE A 25 -3.32 -14.26 7.62
N TYR A 26 -4.42 -13.71 7.09
CA TYR A 26 -5.75 -14.19 7.43
C TYR A 26 -5.93 -15.65 6.99
N TRP A 27 -5.76 -15.93 5.69
CA TRP A 27 -6.05 -17.26 5.15
C TRP A 27 -5.00 -18.32 5.53
N ALA A 28 -3.74 -17.93 5.77
CA ALA A 28 -2.68 -18.87 6.11
C ALA A 28 -2.51 -19.12 7.62
N ILE A 29 -2.89 -18.17 8.47
CA ILE A 29 -2.56 -18.21 9.91
C ILE A 29 -3.78 -18.07 10.81
N LEU A 30 -4.70 -17.13 10.50
CA LEU A 30 -5.79 -16.80 11.43
C LEU A 30 -7.09 -17.57 11.17
N HIS A 31 -7.41 -17.85 9.92
CA HIS A 31 -8.61 -18.57 9.53
C HIS A 31 -8.51 -20.04 9.95
N ASN A 32 -9.58 -20.58 10.49
CA ASN A 32 -9.71 -21.99 10.83
C ASN A 32 -11.09 -22.51 10.42
N GLU A 33 -11.27 -23.84 10.46
CA GLU A 33 -12.51 -24.50 10.04
C GLU A 33 -13.74 -24.12 10.86
N THR A 34 -13.55 -23.54 12.05
CA THR A 34 -14.65 -23.12 12.94
C THR A 34 -15.13 -21.70 12.68
N MET A 35 -14.39 -20.91 11.90
CA MET A 35 -14.79 -19.56 11.50
C MET A 35 -15.68 -19.61 10.24
N PRO A 36 -16.86 -18.96 10.25
CA PRO A 36 -17.70 -18.90 9.06
C PRO A 36 -17.06 -18.02 7.99
N VAL A 37 -17.04 -18.53 6.75
CA VAL A 37 -16.67 -17.77 5.56
C VAL A 37 -17.92 -17.05 5.02
N ASP A 38 -18.29 -15.97 5.70
CA ASP A 38 -19.42 -15.13 5.30
C ASP A 38 -19.02 -14.05 4.26
N PRO A 39 -19.98 -13.34 3.64
CA PRO A 39 -19.65 -12.32 2.64
C PRO A 39 -18.76 -11.19 3.17
N ASN A 40 -18.91 -10.82 4.44
CA ASN A 40 -18.10 -9.78 5.07
C ASN A 40 -16.64 -10.24 5.26
N ASN A 41 -16.45 -11.51 5.63
CA ASN A 41 -15.16 -12.16 5.74
C ASN A 41 -14.41 -12.13 4.39
N ILE A 42 -15.07 -12.59 3.33
CA ILE A 42 -14.52 -12.56 1.97
C ILE A 42 -14.20 -11.13 1.54
N LEU A 43 -15.09 -10.17 1.83
CA LEU A 43 -14.89 -8.78 1.44
C LEU A 43 -13.62 -8.18 2.06
N ILE A 44 -13.46 -8.32 3.39
CA ILE A 44 -12.37 -7.71 4.14
C ILE A 44 -11.04 -8.46 3.91
N HIS A 45 -11.07 -9.79 3.77
CA HIS A 45 -9.86 -10.60 3.74
C HIS A 45 -9.44 -11.08 2.34
N ALA A 46 -10.31 -11.07 1.33
CA ALA A 46 -9.97 -11.47 -0.04
C ALA A 46 -10.21 -10.36 -1.06
N CYS A 47 -11.42 -9.79 -1.12
CA CYS A 47 -11.76 -8.79 -2.13
C CYS A 47 -10.94 -7.50 -1.99
N ASN A 48 -10.59 -7.10 -0.76
CA ASN A 48 -9.70 -5.96 -0.52
C ASN A 48 -8.39 -6.06 -1.32
N CYS A 49 -7.74 -7.23 -1.32
CA CYS A 49 -6.53 -7.47 -2.11
C CYS A 49 -6.81 -7.42 -3.61
N VAL A 50 -7.91 -7.99 -4.06
CA VAL A 50 -8.30 -7.96 -5.49
C VAL A 50 -8.49 -6.52 -5.96
N PHE A 51 -9.19 -5.69 -5.19
CA PHE A 51 -9.43 -4.29 -5.57
C PHE A 51 -8.14 -3.47 -5.62
N MET A 52 -7.26 -3.60 -4.62
CA MET A 52 -5.97 -2.91 -4.65
C MET A 52 -5.07 -3.38 -5.80
N PHE A 53 -5.15 -4.66 -6.17
CA PHE A 53 -4.40 -5.20 -7.29
C PHE A 53 -4.92 -4.66 -8.64
N LEU A 54 -6.23 -4.59 -8.82
CA LEU A 54 -6.85 -3.97 -9.99
C LEU A 54 -6.48 -2.48 -10.09
N ASP A 55 -6.50 -1.77 -8.96
CA ASP A 55 -6.12 -0.36 -8.90
C ASP A 55 -4.65 -0.14 -9.34
N LEU A 56 -3.73 -1.02 -8.93
CA LEU A 56 -2.32 -0.99 -9.36
C LEU A 56 -2.15 -1.17 -10.88
N ILE A 57 -3.00 -2.00 -11.51
CA ILE A 57 -2.95 -2.27 -12.94
C ILE A 57 -3.57 -1.12 -13.74
N ILE A 58 -4.74 -0.64 -13.32
CA ILE A 58 -5.54 0.34 -14.04
C ILE A 58 -4.97 1.74 -13.84
N VAL A 59 -4.67 2.11 -12.59
CA VAL A 59 -4.25 3.46 -12.24
C VAL A 59 -2.73 3.59 -12.31
N ALA A 60 -2.27 4.71 -12.87
CA ALA A 60 -0.86 4.96 -13.10
C ALA A 60 -0.09 5.41 -11.84
N TYR A 61 -0.34 4.82 -10.67
CA TYR A 61 0.42 5.14 -9.46
C TYR A 61 1.86 4.64 -9.59
N PRO A 62 2.87 5.50 -9.36
CA PRO A 62 4.24 5.05 -9.29
C PRO A 62 4.51 4.33 -7.97
N VAL A 63 5.05 3.11 -8.02
CA VAL A 63 5.56 2.42 -6.84
C VAL A 63 7.07 2.67 -6.75
N ARG A 64 7.57 3.08 -5.58
CA ARG A 64 9.00 3.36 -5.33
C ARG A 64 9.54 2.47 -4.22
N ILE A 65 10.77 1.98 -4.37
CA ILE A 65 11.40 1.10 -3.37
C ILE A 65 11.45 1.78 -1.98
N TRP A 66 11.83 3.06 -1.93
CA TRP A 66 11.87 3.85 -0.68
C TRP A 66 10.54 3.95 0.06
N HIS A 67 9.40 3.72 -0.60
CA HIS A 67 8.09 3.77 0.03
C HIS A 67 7.77 2.53 0.87
N VAL A 68 8.64 1.51 0.90
CA VAL A 68 8.49 0.33 1.78
C VAL A 68 8.39 0.71 3.26
N LEU A 69 8.99 1.84 3.66
CA LEU A 69 8.92 2.34 5.03
C LEU A 69 7.51 2.78 5.43
N GLN A 70 6.64 3.13 4.48
CA GLN A 70 5.28 3.61 4.76
C GLN A 70 4.39 2.51 5.39
N PRO A 71 4.22 1.32 4.76
CA PRO A 71 3.46 0.24 5.38
C PRO A 71 4.14 -0.31 6.64
N ILE A 72 5.48 -0.31 6.71
CA ILE A 72 6.20 -0.71 7.94
C ILE A 72 5.88 0.24 9.09
N ALA A 73 5.96 1.57 8.88
CA ALA A 73 5.63 2.55 9.89
C ALA A 73 4.17 2.41 10.36
N PHE A 74 3.24 2.17 9.44
CA PHE A 74 1.84 1.89 9.80
C PHE A 74 1.71 0.62 10.67
N GLY A 75 2.39 -0.47 10.30
CA GLY A 75 2.42 -1.70 11.08
C GLY A 75 3.02 -1.52 12.48
N LEU A 76 4.06 -0.69 12.61
CA LEU A 76 4.66 -0.36 13.90
C LEU A 76 3.72 0.47 14.79
N VAL A 77 2.99 1.43 14.20
CA VAL A 77 1.94 2.17 14.94
C VAL A 77 0.88 1.22 15.46
N TYR A 78 0.44 0.26 14.65
CA TYR A 78 -0.50 -0.77 15.09
C TYR A 78 0.08 -1.69 16.17
N CYS A 79 1.36 -2.06 16.08
CA CYS A 79 2.06 -2.82 17.12
C CYS A 79 2.12 -2.07 18.44
N ILE A 80 2.45 -0.77 18.43
CA ILE A 80 2.46 0.06 19.64
C ILE A 80 1.05 0.14 20.23
N PHE A 81 0.05 0.37 19.39
CA PHE A 81 -1.35 0.35 19.80
C PHE A 81 -1.74 -0.98 20.45
N SER A 82 -1.36 -2.13 19.88
CA SER A 82 -1.74 -3.43 20.44
C SER A 82 -1.07 -3.71 21.80
N VAL A 83 0.17 -3.24 22.02
CA VAL A 83 0.82 -3.30 23.33
C VAL A 83 0.11 -2.43 24.36
N ILE A 84 -0.23 -1.19 24.00
CA ILE A 84 -0.97 -0.27 24.87
C ILE A 84 -2.35 -0.85 25.20
N TYR A 85 -3.04 -1.39 24.20
CA TYR A 85 -4.34 -2.02 24.36
C TYR A 85 -4.29 -3.17 25.37
N TYR A 86 -3.29 -4.04 25.28
CA TYR A 86 -3.05 -5.10 26.27
C TYR A 86 -2.73 -4.53 27.67
N ALA A 87 -1.83 -3.56 27.76
CA ALA A 87 -1.44 -2.95 29.04
C ALA A 87 -2.58 -2.18 29.75
N ALA A 88 -3.63 -1.83 29.00
CA ALA A 88 -4.84 -1.19 29.50
C ALA A 88 -5.98 -2.19 29.76
N ASP A 89 -5.67 -3.49 29.90
CA ASP A 89 -6.64 -4.58 30.11
C ASP A 89 -7.69 -4.70 28.99
N GLY A 90 -7.32 -4.33 27.76
CA GLY A 90 -8.18 -4.45 26.58
C GLY A 90 -8.49 -5.91 26.24
N THR A 91 -9.75 -6.19 25.92
CA THR A 91 -10.23 -7.54 25.60
C THR A 91 -11.04 -7.61 24.31
N ASP A 92 -10.93 -8.73 23.60
CA ASP A 92 -11.78 -9.00 22.44
C ASP A 92 -13.24 -9.25 22.84
N ARG A 93 -14.09 -9.50 21.83
CA ARG A 93 -15.52 -9.80 22.02
C ARG A 93 -15.81 -11.04 22.88
N PHE A 94 -14.80 -11.87 23.17
CA PHE A 94 -14.91 -13.07 23.99
C PHE A 94 -14.18 -12.93 25.34
N GLY A 95 -13.70 -11.73 25.68
CA GLY A 95 -13.00 -11.45 26.95
C GLY A 95 -11.54 -11.90 26.96
N ARG A 96 -10.93 -12.18 25.80
CA ARG A 96 -9.53 -12.60 25.71
C ARG A 96 -8.61 -11.38 25.65
N PRO A 97 -7.45 -11.37 26.34
CA PRO A 97 -6.60 -10.18 26.50
C PRO A 97 -5.72 -9.90 25.28
N TYR A 98 -6.30 -9.96 24.08
CA TYR A 98 -5.61 -9.66 22.82
C TYR A 98 -6.62 -9.36 21.71
N ILE A 99 -6.21 -8.57 20.71
CA ILE A 99 -7.02 -8.30 19.53
C ILE A 99 -7.01 -9.52 18.60
N TYR A 100 -5.82 -10.08 18.38
CA TYR A 100 -5.57 -11.30 17.64
C TYR A 100 -4.65 -12.19 18.47
N ASN A 101 -4.92 -13.50 18.49
CA ASN A 101 -4.12 -14.47 19.24
C ASN A 101 -2.63 -14.47 18.84
N VAL A 102 -2.31 -14.14 17.59
CA VAL A 102 -0.93 -14.02 17.10
C VAL A 102 -0.17 -12.82 17.66
N LEU A 103 -0.87 -11.90 18.34
CA LEU A 103 -0.34 -10.75 19.06
C LEU A 103 -0.73 -10.81 20.55
N ASP A 104 -0.77 -12.03 21.11
CA ASP A 104 -0.95 -12.21 22.54
C ASP A 104 0.32 -11.80 23.30
N TRP A 105 0.25 -10.66 23.98
CA TRP A 105 1.38 -10.08 24.73
C TRP A 105 1.62 -10.75 26.09
N ASN A 106 0.78 -11.71 26.51
CA ASN A 106 1.15 -12.64 27.59
C ASN A 106 2.32 -13.55 27.18
N GLU A 107 2.46 -13.81 25.87
CA GLU A 107 3.56 -14.56 25.28
C GLU A 107 4.37 -13.66 24.33
N PRO A 108 5.10 -12.65 24.84
CA PRO A 108 5.71 -11.60 24.03
C PRO A 108 6.70 -12.14 23.00
N GLY A 109 7.36 -13.28 23.27
CA GLY A 109 8.23 -13.94 22.30
C GLY A 109 7.48 -14.38 21.03
N LYS A 110 6.31 -15.00 21.17
CA LYS A 110 5.48 -15.42 20.02
C LYS A 110 4.89 -14.21 19.30
N ALA A 111 4.41 -13.20 20.04
CA ALA A 111 3.90 -11.97 19.45
C ALA A 111 4.98 -11.25 18.62
N MET A 112 6.22 -11.16 19.13
CA MET A 112 7.33 -10.55 18.42
C MET A 112 7.72 -11.30 17.15
N VAL A 113 7.64 -12.64 17.13
CA VAL A 113 7.83 -13.42 15.90
C VAL A 113 6.80 -13.04 14.84
N THR A 114 5.53 -12.87 15.22
CA THR A 114 4.48 -12.40 14.29
C THR A 114 4.77 -10.98 13.78
N VAL A 115 5.21 -10.06 14.66
CA VAL A 115 5.54 -8.68 14.27
C VAL A 115 6.68 -8.66 13.25
N VAL A 116 7.79 -9.35 13.54
CA VAL A 116 8.94 -9.42 12.64
C VAL A 116 8.57 -10.13 11.33
N GLY A 117 7.83 -11.23 11.41
CA GLY A 117 7.33 -11.96 10.24
C GLY A 117 6.44 -11.09 9.35
N THR A 118 5.56 -10.27 9.93
CA THR A 118 4.69 -9.35 9.20
C THR A 118 5.50 -8.23 8.53
N ILE A 119 6.53 -7.69 9.18
CA ILE A 119 7.44 -6.69 8.59
C ILE A 119 8.17 -7.29 7.38
N LEU A 120 8.74 -8.48 7.53
CA LEU A 120 9.42 -9.18 6.42
C LEU A 120 8.46 -9.48 5.27
N LEU A 121 7.24 -9.94 5.57
CA LEU A 121 6.21 -10.15 4.56
C LEU A 121 5.85 -8.85 3.84
N ALA A 122 5.67 -7.74 4.55
CA ALA A 122 5.38 -6.44 3.94
C ALA A 122 6.52 -5.97 3.01
N MET A 123 7.79 -6.22 3.38
CA MET A 123 8.93 -5.93 2.50
C MET A 123 8.90 -6.77 1.22
N ILE A 124 8.64 -8.08 1.33
CA ILE A 124 8.55 -8.99 0.17
C ILE A 124 7.40 -8.57 -0.74
N VAL A 125 6.22 -8.33 -0.18
CA VAL A 125 5.04 -7.87 -0.91
C VAL A 125 5.31 -6.54 -1.60
N HIS A 126 5.98 -5.59 -0.93
CA HIS A 126 6.34 -4.30 -1.54
C HIS A 126 7.25 -4.47 -2.76
N MET A 127 8.25 -5.35 -2.66
CA MET A 127 9.14 -5.66 -3.79
C MET A 127 8.39 -6.34 -4.94
N LEU A 128 7.44 -7.23 -4.64
CA LEU A 128 6.58 -7.85 -5.63
C LEU A 128 5.69 -6.81 -6.35
N MET A 129 5.01 -5.93 -5.60
CA MET A 129 4.19 -4.88 -6.17
C MET A 129 5.02 -3.90 -7.02
N PHE A 130 6.24 -3.58 -6.58
CA PHE A 130 7.18 -2.80 -7.37
C PHE A 130 7.56 -3.51 -8.69
N ALA A 131 7.83 -4.82 -8.66
CA ALA A 131 8.13 -5.59 -9.86
C ALA A 131 6.95 -5.59 -10.86
N ILE A 132 5.72 -5.76 -10.36
CA ILE A 132 4.50 -5.72 -11.16
C ILE A 132 4.30 -4.32 -11.79
N TYR A 133 4.48 -3.26 -11.00
CA TYR A 133 4.48 -1.89 -11.51
C TYR A 133 5.51 -1.70 -12.65
N LYS A 134 6.75 -2.15 -12.45
CA LYS A 134 7.81 -2.04 -13.47
C LYS A 134 7.47 -2.86 -14.72
N LEU A 135 6.89 -4.05 -14.56
CA LEU A 135 6.44 -4.87 -15.68
C LEU A 135 5.34 -4.16 -16.47
N ARG A 136 4.32 -3.61 -15.79
CA ARG A 136 3.24 -2.83 -16.42
C ARG A 136 3.80 -1.67 -17.23
N VAL A 137 4.72 -0.89 -16.66
CA VAL A 137 5.37 0.23 -17.35
C VAL A 137 6.18 -0.26 -18.55
N LYS A 138 6.92 -1.36 -18.41
CA LYS A 138 7.71 -1.94 -19.52
C LYS A 138 6.80 -2.40 -20.67
N VAL A 139 5.70 -3.09 -20.37
CA VAL A 139 4.69 -3.51 -21.35
C VAL A 139 4.10 -2.29 -22.05
N TYR A 140 3.68 -1.28 -21.29
CA TYR A 140 3.14 -0.05 -21.86
C TYR A 140 4.12 0.62 -22.83
N LEU A 141 5.39 0.81 -22.42
CA LEU A 141 6.41 1.41 -23.28
C LEU A 141 6.71 0.57 -24.52
N ARG A 142 6.69 -0.77 -24.39
CA ARG A 142 6.95 -1.70 -25.50
C ARG A 142 5.88 -1.64 -26.60
N TYR A 143 4.61 -1.54 -26.22
CA TYR A 143 3.50 -1.61 -27.18
C TYR A 143 2.99 -0.24 -27.64
N PHE A 144 3.14 0.81 -26.83
CA PHE A 144 2.57 2.13 -27.12
C PHE A 144 3.60 3.20 -27.49
N ASN A 145 4.89 2.85 -27.66
CA ASN A 145 5.97 3.71 -28.16
C ASN A 145 6.03 5.12 -27.55
N HIS A 146 5.56 5.30 -26.31
CA HIS A 146 5.67 6.57 -25.62
C HIS A 146 7.12 6.78 -25.19
N LYS A 147 7.70 7.93 -25.52
CA LYS A 147 9.00 8.34 -24.96
C LYS A 147 8.81 8.47 -23.44
N PRO A 148 9.48 7.67 -22.60
CA PRO A 148 9.33 7.78 -21.16
C PRO A 148 9.84 9.15 -20.71
N ILE A 149 9.01 9.93 -20.04
CA ILE A 149 9.45 11.16 -19.38
C ILE A 149 10.23 10.72 -18.14
N ILE A 150 11.55 10.59 -18.25
CA ILE A 150 12.41 10.18 -17.14
C ILE A 150 12.62 11.41 -16.23
N PRO A 151 12.14 11.39 -14.97
CA PRO A 151 12.40 12.46 -14.03
C PRO A 151 13.80 12.27 -13.43
N THR A 152 14.85 12.46 -14.22
CA THR A 152 16.21 12.52 -13.68
C THR A 152 17.00 13.63 -14.35
N ASN A 153 17.13 14.73 -13.60
CA ASN A 153 18.24 15.69 -13.61
C ASN A 153 18.80 16.18 -14.94
N SER A 154 17.96 16.40 -15.95
CA SER A 154 18.40 17.10 -17.14
C SER A 154 17.58 18.37 -17.32
N THR A 155 18.25 19.51 -17.13
CA THR A 155 18.00 20.77 -17.81
C THR A 155 18.15 20.62 -19.34
N LEU A 156 17.60 19.55 -19.92
CA LEU A 156 17.44 19.40 -21.35
C LEU A 156 16.08 19.99 -21.68
N GLN A 157 16.12 21.26 -22.06
CA GLN A 157 15.22 21.92 -23.00
C GLN A 157 13.85 21.27 -23.07
N LEU A 158 12.90 21.85 -22.32
CA LEU A 158 11.46 21.63 -22.46
C LEU A 158 11.12 21.48 -23.94
N GLN A 159 11.00 20.23 -24.39
CA GLN A 159 10.55 19.98 -25.74
C GLN A 159 9.07 20.37 -25.71
N THR A 160 8.78 21.53 -26.29
CA THR A 160 7.45 22.08 -26.54
C THR A 160 6.71 21.17 -27.53
N GLY A 161 6.42 19.95 -27.10
CA GLY A 161 5.56 18.99 -27.76
C GLY A 161 4.32 18.82 -26.91
N LYS A 162 3.16 18.89 -27.56
CA LYS A 162 1.85 18.66 -26.97
C LYS A 162 1.88 17.37 -26.12
N CYS A 163 1.81 17.53 -24.80
CA CYS A 163 1.71 16.43 -23.84
C CYS A 163 0.24 16.08 -23.66
N ASP A 164 -0.17 14.91 -24.14
CA ASP A 164 -1.55 14.40 -23.99
C ASP A 164 -1.72 13.50 -22.73
N GLY A 165 -0.76 13.51 -21.78
CA GLY A 165 -0.78 12.68 -20.58
C GLY A 165 -0.76 13.48 -19.27
N ILE A 166 -1.65 13.13 -18.33
CA ILE A 166 -1.66 13.67 -16.97
C ILE A 166 -0.56 12.98 -16.15
N SER A 167 0.54 13.68 -15.88
CA SER A 167 1.55 13.20 -14.95
C SER A 167 1.25 13.70 -13.54
N MET A 168 1.07 12.77 -12.61
CA MET A 168 0.98 13.11 -11.18
C MET A 168 2.33 13.66 -10.65
N VAL A 169 3.46 13.32 -11.27
CA VAL A 169 4.79 13.77 -10.83
C VAL A 169 5.06 15.23 -11.21
N TYR A 170 4.54 15.68 -12.36
CA TYR A 170 4.73 17.05 -12.87
C TYR A 170 3.54 17.94 -12.51
N GLY A 171 3.42 18.28 -11.22
CA GLY A 171 2.38 19.19 -10.75
C GLY A 171 2.49 20.65 -11.27
N ASN A 172 3.61 21.02 -11.91
CA ASN A 172 3.82 22.39 -12.42
C ASN A 172 3.42 22.60 -13.88
N ASP A 173 3.33 21.54 -14.70
CA ASP A 173 3.04 21.66 -16.14
C ASP A 173 1.63 21.16 -16.52
N ASN A 174 0.83 20.74 -15.53
CA ASN A 174 -0.55 20.34 -15.76
C ASN A 174 -1.44 21.58 -15.99
N LYS A 175 -1.73 21.88 -17.27
CA LYS A 175 -2.69 22.93 -17.67
C LYS A 175 -4.10 22.77 -17.07
N ALA A 176 -4.45 21.58 -16.60
CA ALA A 176 -5.70 21.33 -15.87
C ALA A 176 -5.72 21.91 -14.44
N PHE A 177 -4.55 22.25 -13.89
CA PHE A 177 -4.39 22.79 -12.54
C PHE A 177 -3.71 24.17 -12.50
N SER A 178 -3.25 24.69 -13.64
CA SER A 178 -3.00 26.13 -13.76
C SER A 178 -4.36 26.81 -13.82
N ILE A 179 -4.84 27.28 -12.68
CA ILE A 179 -5.96 28.21 -12.63
C ILE A 179 -5.47 29.47 -13.35
N SER A 180 -5.67 29.54 -14.66
CA SER A 180 -5.62 30.79 -15.38
C SER A 180 -6.93 31.50 -15.06
N GLU A 181 -7.00 32.07 -13.87
CA GLU A 181 -7.93 33.17 -13.60
C GLU A 181 -7.51 34.31 -14.53
N ARG A 182 -8.16 34.34 -15.70
CA ARG A 182 -8.37 35.58 -16.45
C ARG A 182 -9.76 36.06 -16.09
N TYR A 183 -9.84 36.86 -15.05
CA TYR A 183 -10.75 38.00 -14.96
C TYR A 183 -9.99 39.14 -14.28
#